data_AF-A0A0P7XWM2-F1
#
_entry.id   AF-A0A0P7XWM2-F1
#
_cell.length_a   1.000
_cell.length_b   1.000
_cell.length_c   1.000
_cell.angle_alpha   90.00
_cell.angle_beta   90.00
_cell.angle_gamma   90.00
#
_symmetry.space_group_name_H-M   'P 1'
#
loop_
_entity.id
_entity.type
_entity.pdbx_description
1 polymer ?
#
loop_
_entity_poly.entity_id
_entity_poly.type
_entity_poly.pdbx_seq_one_letter_code
_entity_poly.pdbx_strand_id
1 'polypeptide(L)'
;MKPRGETGRSGQSGTMRLALKPQERLFVNGAVLRVDRKVGIELLNDVTFLMENHVLQPEETTTPLRQLYFVVQTMLIDPLQAARSRGLFDDLFAPTLRSFTNHEIIDGLLDLRAAIDQGRCFDGLKILRGLFAREAEIIGENRARARAFAAA
;
A
#
# COMPACT_ATOMS: atom_id res chain seq x y z
N MET A 1 1.24 11.27 -24.79
CA MET A 1 0.16 10.36 -24.37
C MET A 1 0.55 9.73 -23.03
N LYS A 2 -0.03 10.17 -21.90
CA LYS A 2 0.25 9.66 -20.54
C LYS A 2 -0.83 8.65 -20.15
N PRO A 3 -0.49 7.41 -19.75
CA PRO A 3 -1.35 6.65 -18.84
C PRO A 3 -0.92 6.97 -17.40
N ARG A 4 -1.75 7.72 -16.67
CA ARG A 4 -1.65 7.85 -15.20
C ARG A 4 -2.38 6.66 -14.59
N GLY A 5 -1.65 5.77 -13.92
CA GLY A 5 -2.21 4.59 -13.29
C GLY A 5 -2.81 4.92 -11.93
N GLU A 6 -4.14 4.94 -11.84
CA GLU A 6 -4.91 4.74 -10.63
C GLU A 6 -6.31 4.22 -10.97
N THR A 7 -6.70 3.07 -10.38
CA THR A 7 -8.02 2.61 -9.84
C THR A 7 -8.02 1.07 -9.87
N GLY A 8 -8.30 0.32 -8.80
CA GLY A 8 -9.29 0.53 -7.74
C GLY A 8 -10.64 0.04 -8.24
N ARG A 9 -10.98 -1.24 -7.98
CA ARG A 9 -12.20 -1.97 -8.39
C ARG A 9 -13.10 -1.25 -9.41
N SER A 10 -13.03 -1.65 -10.67
CA SER A 10 -14.07 -1.33 -11.66
C SER A 10 -15.25 -2.28 -11.50
N GLY A 11 -16.29 -1.86 -10.79
CA GLY A 11 -17.63 -2.36 -11.10
C GLY A 11 -18.08 -1.75 -12.43
N GLN A 12 -17.60 -2.27 -13.56
CA GLN A 12 -18.11 -2.01 -14.91
C GLN A 12 -17.37 -2.88 -15.95
N SER A 13 -18.16 -3.56 -16.78
CA SER A 13 -17.74 -4.46 -17.87
C SER A 13 -16.93 -3.75 -18.97
N GLY A 14 -15.68 -3.40 -18.68
CA GLY A 14 -14.72 -2.84 -19.61
C GLY A 14 -13.37 -3.55 -19.50
N THR A 15 -12.78 -3.92 -20.63
CA THR A 15 -11.44 -4.51 -20.64
C THR A 15 -10.41 -3.48 -20.18
N MET A 16 -9.58 -3.82 -19.20
CA MET A 16 -8.56 -2.92 -18.68
C MET A 16 -7.26 -3.11 -19.45
N ARG A 17 -6.73 -2.03 -20.04
CA ARG A 17 -5.48 -2.06 -20.81
C ARG A 17 -4.36 -1.36 -20.05
N LEU A 18 -3.23 -2.04 -19.91
CA LEU A 18 -2.02 -1.51 -19.29
C LEU A 18 -0.80 -1.80 -20.16
N ALA A 19 0.23 -0.98 -20.02
CA ALA A 19 1.48 -1.17 -20.73
C ALA A 19 2.59 -1.42 -19.71
N LEU A 20 3.33 -2.52 -19.89
CA LEU A 20 4.51 -2.84 -19.10
C LEU A 20 5.77 -2.45 -19.87
N LYS A 21 6.72 -1.85 -19.17
CA LYS A 21 8.07 -1.56 -19.66
C LYS A 21 8.95 -2.81 -19.56
N PRO A 22 10.07 -2.87 -20.31
CA PRO A 22 11.05 -3.95 -20.15
C PRO A 22 11.43 -4.14 -18.68
N GLN A 23 11.46 -5.39 -18.22
CA GLN A 23 11.75 -5.82 -16.85
C GLN A 23 10.75 -5.39 -15.77
N GLU A 24 9.68 -4.67 -16.11
CA GLU A 24 8.65 -4.26 -15.15
C GLU A 24 7.79 -5.46 -14.72
N ARG A 25 7.46 -5.50 -13.43
CA ARG A 25 6.63 -6.56 -12.83
C ARG A 25 5.18 -6.12 -12.62
N LEU A 26 4.27 -7.05 -12.91
CA LEU A 26 2.84 -6.95 -12.61
C LEU A 26 2.44 -8.11 -11.69
N PHE A 27 1.88 -7.78 -10.55
CA PHE A 27 1.33 -8.74 -9.59
C PHE A 27 -0.17 -8.84 -9.86
N VAL A 28 -0.70 -10.04 -10.14
CA VAL A 28 -2.13 -10.25 -10.40
C VAL A 28 -2.60 -11.56 -9.78
N ASN A 29 -3.58 -11.50 -8.87
CA ASN A 29 -4.14 -12.67 -8.17
C ASN A 29 -3.08 -13.67 -7.65
N GLY A 30 -1.95 -13.21 -7.11
CA GLY A 30 -0.84 -14.08 -6.64
C GLY A 30 0.20 -14.46 -7.69
N ALA A 31 -0.07 -14.26 -8.99
CA ALA A 31 0.92 -14.46 -10.05
C ALA A 31 1.77 -13.20 -10.24
N VAL A 32 3.04 -13.40 -10.59
CA VAL A 32 3.97 -12.31 -10.95
C VAL A 32 4.33 -12.44 -12.43
N LEU A 33 3.97 -11.45 -13.22
CA LEU A 33 4.31 -11.36 -14.63
C LEU A 33 5.50 -10.39 -14.78
N ARG A 34 6.49 -10.77 -15.57
CA ARG A 34 7.59 -9.89 -15.99
C ARG A 34 7.76 -10.00 -17.49
N VAL A 35 8.01 -8.86 -18.14
CA VAL A 35 8.16 -8.77 -19.59
C VAL A 35 9.61 -8.44 -19.96
N ASP A 36 10.10 -8.98 -21.06
CA ASP A 36 11.46 -8.74 -21.58
C ASP A 36 11.56 -7.44 -22.37
N ARG A 37 10.44 -6.99 -22.96
CA ARG A 37 10.29 -5.76 -23.74
C ARG A 37 8.99 -5.05 -23.40
N LYS A 38 8.83 -3.84 -23.95
CA LYS A 38 7.58 -3.10 -23.79
C LYS A 38 6.42 -3.83 -24.46
N VAL A 39 5.37 -4.14 -23.72
CA VAL A 39 4.16 -4.81 -24.22
C VAL A 39 2.90 -4.18 -23.67
N GLY A 40 1.81 -4.25 -24.44
CA GLY A 40 0.46 -3.96 -23.95
C GLY A 40 -0.20 -5.25 -23.48
N ILE A 41 -0.83 -5.21 -22.30
CA ILE A 41 -1.59 -6.31 -21.72
C ILE A 41 -3.03 -5.84 -21.55
N GLU A 42 -3.98 -6.69 -21.93
CA GLU A 42 -5.40 -6.47 -21.72
C GLU A 42 -5.91 -7.52 -20.73
N LEU A 43 -6.54 -7.04 -19.66
CA LEU A 43 -7.20 -7.88 -18.66
C LEU A 43 -8.68 -7.98 -19.07
N LEU A 44 -9.10 -9.20 -19.37
CA LEU A 44 -10.45 -9.50 -19.88
C LEU A 44 -11.47 -9.76 -18.77
N ASN A 45 -11.01 -9.84 -17.52
CA ASN A 45 -11.83 -10.10 -16.34
C ASN A 45 -11.51 -9.08 -15.24
N ASP A 46 -12.40 -9.00 -14.27
CA ASP A 46 -12.11 -8.29 -13.01
C ASP A 46 -11.01 -9.02 -12.27
N VAL A 47 -9.85 -8.35 -12.15
CA VAL A 47 -8.67 -8.90 -11.49
C VAL A 47 -8.15 -7.92 -10.46
N THR A 48 -7.61 -8.47 -9.37
CA THR A 48 -6.87 -7.69 -8.39
C THR A 48 -5.40 -7.66 -8.80
N PHE A 49 -4.85 -6.47 -8.99
CA PHE A 49 -3.48 -6.31 -9.44
C PHE A 49 -2.74 -5.20 -8.69
N LEU A 50 -1.41 -5.27 -8.71
CA LEU A 50 -0.51 -4.24 -8.21
C LEU A 50 0.70 -4.13 -9.14
N MET A 51 1.05 -2.89 -9.49
CA MET A 51 2.23 -2.59 -10.30
C MET A 51 3.48 -2.56 -9.42
N GLU A 52 4.65 -2.91 -9.96
CA GLU A 52 5.92 -2.94 -9.20
C GLU A 52 6.23 -1.65 -8.44
N ASN A 53 5.96 -0.49 -9.02
CA ASN A 53 6.18 0.82 -8.38
C ASN A 53 5.29 1.08 -7.14
N HIS A 54 4.23 0.30 -6.99
CA HIS A 54 3.33 0.31 -5.84
C HIS A 54 3.60 -0.84 -4.86
N VAL A 55 4.51 -1.75 -5.19
CA VAL A 55 4.96 -2.81 -4.28
C VAL A 55 6.03 -2.26 -3.36
N LEU A 56 5.79 -2.34 -2.06
CA LEU A 56 6.74 -2.06 -1.01
C LEU A 56 7.52 -3.34 -0.68
N GLN A 57 8.85 -3.25 -0.65
CA GLN A 57 9.73 -4.36 -0.25
C GLN A 57 9.82 -4.48 1.28
N PRO A 58 10.10 -5.68 1.82
CA PRO A 58 10.25 -5.89 3.26
C PRO A 58 11.29 -4.96 3.91
N GLU A 59 12.39 -4.67 3.22
CA GLU A 59 13.46 -3.81 3.73
C GLU A 59 13.02 -2.35 3.86
N GLU A 60 11.96 -1.95 3.13
CA GLU A 60 11.41 -0.61 3.18
C GLU A 60 10.39 -0.42 4.31
N THR A 61 10.05 -1.45 5.09
CA THR A 61 9.07 -1.37 6.20
C THR A 61 9.66 -0.77 7.47
N THR A 62 10.28 0.40 7.33
CA THR A 62 11.04 1.08 8.39
C THR A 62 10.20 1.99 9.28
N THR A 63 8.92 2.21 8.94
CA THR A 63 7.99 3.05 9.69
C THR A 63 6.67 2.31 9.97
N PRO A 64 5.94 2.68 11.04
CA PRO A 64 4.65 2.05 11.38
C PRO A 64 3.64 2.01 10.22
N LEU A 65 3.46 3.11 9.47
CA LEU A 65 2.52 3.13 8.35
C LEU A 65 3.00 2.26 7.18
N ARG A 66 4.32 2.18 6.95
CA ARG A 66 4.91 1.29 5.93
C ARG A 66 4.76 -0.18 6.30
N GLN A 67 4.82 -0.52 7.58
CA GLN A 67 4.52 -1.87 8.07
C GLN A 67 3.06 -2.24 7.81
N LEU A 68 2.11 -1.35 8.13
CA LEU A 68 0.70 -1.57 7.80
C LEU A 68 0.49 -1.71 6.28
N TYR A 69 1.15 -0.87 5.48
CA TYR A 69 1.06 -0.94 4.01
C TYR A 69 1.51 -2.30 3.49
N PHE A 70 2.63 -2.82 4.00
CA PHE A 70 3.14 -4.12 3.59
C PHE A 70 2.16 -5.26 3.90
N VAL A 71 1.52 -5.21 5.07
CA VAL A 71 0.53 -6.22 5.46
C VAL A 71 -0.73 -6.13 4.58
N VAL A 72 -1.27 -4.93 4.37
CA VAL A 72 -2.44 -4.72 3.49
C VAL A 72 -2.11 -5.09 2.04
N GLN A 73 -0.89 -4.83 1.59
CA GLN A 73 -0.40 -5.23 0.27
C GLN A 73 -0.42 -6.75 0.14
N THR A 74 0.10 -7.46 1.14
CA THR A 74 0.10 -8.92 1.15
C THR A 74 -1.33 -9.46 1.10
N MET A 75 -2.27 -8.84 1.84
CA MET A 75 -3.70 -9.19 1.75
C MET A 75 -4.29 -9.00 0.34
N LEU A 76 -3.79 -8.03 -0.43
CA LEU A 76 -4.25 -7.73 -1.78
C LEU A 76 -3.65 -8.68 -2.83
N ILE A 77 -2.36 -8.97 -2.73
CA ILE A 77 -1.61 -9.65 -3.80
C ILE A 77 -1.37 -11.13 -3.55
N ASP A 78 -1.49 -11.63 -2.32
CA ASP A 78 -1.31 -13.04 -1.96
C ASP A 78 -2.58 -13.61 -1.33
N PRO A 79 -3.48 -14.22 -2.13
CA PRO A 79 -4.72 -14.80 -1.64
C PRO A 79 -4.51 -15.92 -0.61
N LEU A 80 -3.38 -16.64 -0.66
CA LEU A 80 -3.09 -17.75 0.25
C LEU A 80 -2.72 -17.22 1.64
N GLN A 81 -2.06 -16.07 1.71
CA GLN A 81 -1.69 -15.43 2.98
C GLN A 81 -2.74 -14.44 3.49
N ALA A 82 -3.76 -14.09 2.70
CA ALA A 82 -4.70 -13.01 3.00
C ALA A 82 -5.33 -13.10 4.42
N ALA A 83 -5.78 -14.29 4.84
CA ALA A 83 -6.36 -14.47 6.17
C ALA A 83 -5.35 -14.28 7.30
N ARG A 84 -4.12 -14.77 7.12
CA ARG A 84 -3.03 -14.59 8.08
C ARG A 84 -2.60 -13.13 8.15
N SER A 85 -2.42 -12.48 7.01
CA SER A 85 -2.10 -11.06 6.91
C SER A 85 -3.20 -10.20 7.51
N ARG A 86 -4.47 -10.60 7.41
CA ARG A 86 -5.56 -9.94 8.10
C ARG A 86 -5.40 -9.96 9.62
N GLY A 87 -5.07 -11.13 10.20
CA GLY A 87 -4.78 -11.23 11.63
C GLY A 87 -3.61 -10.34 12.06
N LEU A 88 -2.52 -10.35 11.27
CA LEU A 88 -1.38 -9.46 11.52
C LEU A 88 -1.74 -7.97 11.42
N PHE A 89 -2.64 -7.60 10.51
CA PHE A 89 -3.13 -6.23 10.41
C PHE A 89 -3.86 -5.82 11.69
N ASP A 90 -4.76 -6.67 12.19
CA ASP A 90 -5.52 -6.40 13.41
C ASP A 90 -4.58 -6.26 14.63
N ASP A 91 -3.53 -7.08 14.71
CA ASP A 91 -2.50 -7.00 15.77
C ASP A 91 -1.67 -5.72 15.71
N LEU A 92 -1.30 -5.26 14.51
CA LEU A 92 -0.47 -4.06 14.31
C LEU A 92 -1.27 -2.76 14.41
N PHE A 93 -2.53 -2.76 13.99
CA PHE A 93 -3.31 -1.54 13.80
C PHE A 93 -3.47 -0.74 15.09
N ALA A 94 -3.92 -1.39 16.18
CA ALA A 94 -4.21 -0.68 17.42
C ALA A 94 -2.95 -0.07 18.08
N PRO A 95 -1.80 -0.78 18.17
CA PRO A 95 -0.53 -0.17 18.56
C PRO A 95 -0.12 1.00 17.66
N THR A 96 -0.24 0.86 16.34
CA THR A 96 0.11 1.94 15.41
C THR A 96 -0.74 3.18 15.64
N LEU A 97 -2.06 3.03 15.76
CA LEU A 97 -2.98 4.14 16.03
C LEU A 97 -2.60 4.90 17.32
N ARG A 98 -2.26 4.18 18.39
CA ARG A 98 -1.85 4.77 19.67
C ARG A 98 -0.49 5.48 19.62
N SER A 99 0.34 5.19 18.61
CA SER A 99 1.67 5.78 18.47
C SER A 99 1.65 7.19 17.86
N PHE A 100 0.50 7.62 17.32
CA PHE A 100 0.33 8.93 16.71
C PHE A 100 -0.63 9.81 17.53
N THR A 101 -0.33 11.11 17.58
CA THR A 101 -1.20 12.16 18.11
C THR A 101 -1.68 13.13 17.04
N ASN A 102 -1.11 13.05 15.83
CA ASN A 102 -1.49 13.89 14.70
C ASN A 102 -2.86 13.47 14.15
N HIS A 103 -3.80 14.40 14.11
CA HIS A 103 -5.19 14.14 13.70
C HIS A 103 -5.32 13.66 12.25
N GLU A 104 -4.53 14.20 11.31
CA GLU A 104 -4.56 13.76 9.90
C GLU A 104 -4.19 12.27 9.77
N ILE A 105 -3.18 11.82 10.51
CA ILE A 105 -2.79 10.39 10.52
C ILE A 105 -3.85 9.55 11.23
N ILE A 106 -4.40 10.01 12.35
CA ILE A 106 -5.43 9.27 13.10
C ILE A 106 -6.68 9.08 12.23
N ASP A 107 -7.19 10.15 11.62
CA ASP A 107 -8.38 10.10 10.76
C ASP A 107 -8.13 9.19 9.56
N GLY A 108 -6.97 9.30 8.92
CA GLY A 108 -6.58 8.41 7.83
C GLY A 108 -6.46 6.94 8.26
N LEU A 109 -6.00 6.65 9.48
CA LEU A 109 -5.97 5.28 10.00
C LEU A 109 -7.39 4.74 10.29
N LEU A 110 -8.32 5.57 10.75
CA LEU A 110 -9.72 5.16 10.92
C LEU A 110 -10.39 4.86 9.57
N ASP A 111 -10.14 5.69 8.56
CA ASP A 111 -10.60 5.46 7.18
C ASP A 111 -10.00 4.18 6.60
N LEU A 112 -8.70 3.94 6.84
CA LEU A 112 -8.03 2.69 6.48
C LEU A 112 -8.76 1.50 7.10
N ARG A 113 -9.04 1.53 8.41
CA ARG A 113 -9.72 0.44 9.11
C ARG A 113 -11.08 0.15 8.48
N ALA A 114 -11.87 1.18 8.21
CA ALA A 114 -13.17 1.05 7.55
C ALA A 114 -13.04 0.44 6.14
N ALA A 115 -12.02 0.82 5.37
CA ALA A 115 -11.76 0.24 4.06
C ALA A 115 -11.39 -1.25 4.15
N ILE A 116 -10.53 -1.64 5.10
CA ILE A 116 -10.11 -3.03 5.29
C ILE A 116 -11.27 -3.91 5.77
N ASP A 117 -12.12 -3.41 6.65
CA ASP A 117 -13.34 -4.11 7.10
C ASP A 117 -14.32 -4.38 5.95
N GLN A 118 -14.33 -3.52 4.93
CA GLN A 118 -15.14 -3.68 3.72
C GLN A 118 -14.43 -4.48 2.60
N GLY A 119 -13.23 -5.02 2.86
CA GLY A 119 -12.43 -5.74 1.87
C GLY A 119 -11.89 -4.86 0.74
N ARG A 120 -11.84 -3.53 0.93
CA ARG A 120 -11.30 -2.55 -0.03
C ARG A 120 -9.81 -2.32 0.21
N CYS A 121 -9.00 -3.39 0.13
CA CYS A 121 -7.56 -3.34 0.42
C CYS A 121 -6.81 -2.31 -0.43
N PHE A 122 -7.17 -2.16 -1.72
CA PHE A 122 -6.55 -1.16 -2.59
C PHE A 122 -6.77 0.28 -2.11
N ASP A 123 -7.98 0.60 -1.65
CA ASP A 123 -8.28 1.91 -1.10
C ASP A 123 -7.49 2.15 0.18
N GLY A 124 -7.33 1.10 1.01
CA GLY A 124 -6.43 1.11 2.16
C GLY A 124 -4.98 1.45 1.80
N LEU A 125 -4.43 0.85 0.73
CA LEU A 125 -3.08 1.18 0.24
C LEU A 125 -2.98 2.64 -0.20
N LYS A 126 -4.00 3.17 -0.88
CA LYS A 126 -4.04 4.58 -1.29
C LYS A 126 -3.99 5.53 -0.10
N ILE A 127 -4.82 5.26 0.91
CA ILE A 127 -4.86 6.04 2.16
C ILE A 127 -3.48 6.04 2.83
N LEU A 128 -2.91 4.86 3.07
CA LEU A 128 -1.59 4.74 3.70
C LEU A 128 -0.50 5.47 2.94
N ARG A 129 -0.47 5.36 1.60
CA ARG A 129 0.54 6.01 0.77
C ARG A 129 0.43 7.55 0.83
N GLY A 130 -0.78 8.09 0.96
CA GLY A 130 -1.01 9.51 1.19
C GLY A 130 -0.43 10.02 2.52
N LEU A 131 -0.41 9.16 3.54
CA LEU A 131 0.05 9.51 4.90
C LEU A 131 1.59 9.42 5.07
N PHE A 132 2.30 8.73 4.18
CA PHE A 132 3.76 8.51 4.32
C PHE A 132 4.58 9.79 4.43
N ALA A 133 4.20 10.85 3.71
CA ALA A 133 4.92 12.12 3.77
C ALA A 133 4.80 12.75 5.17
N ARG A 134 3.59 12.76 5.74
CA ARG A 134 3.31 13.31 7.07
C ARG A 134 3.97 12.51 8.18
N GLU A 135 3.95 11.17 8.07
CA GLU A 135 4.68 10.32 9.01
C GLU A 135 6.18 10.62 8.99
N ALA A 136 6.78 10.75 7.80
CA ALA A 136 8.19 11.04 7.66
C ALA A 136 8.58 12.40 8.28
N GLU A 137 7.74 13.42 8.10
CA GLU A 137 7.91 14.73 8.74
C GLU A 137 7.92 14.61 10.28
N ILE A 138 6.91 13.94 10.86
CA ILE A 138 6.78 13.77 12.32
C ILE A 138 7.97 12.99 12.90
N ILE A 139 8.37 11.90 12.25
CA ILE A 139 9.55 11.11 12.68
C ILE A 139 10.82 11.96 12.59
N GLY A 140 10.96 12.75 11.53
CA GLY A 140 12.07 13.68 11.34
C GLY A 140 12.16 14.73 12.46
N GLU A 141 11.04 15.36 12.79
CA GLU A 141 10.93 16.34 13.89
C GLU A 141 11.30 15.73 15.24
N ASN A 142 10.75 14.55 15.56
CA ASN A 142 11.05 13.85 16.80
C ASN A 142 12.54 13.49 16.92
N ARG A 143 13.16 13.04 15.83
CA ARG A 143 14.60 12.74 15.80
C ARG A 143 15.46 13.99 15.97
N ALA A 144 15.05 15.12 15.37
CA ALA A 144 15.75 16.40 15.54
C ALA A 144 15.67 16.89 16.99
N ARG A 145 14.49 16.82 17.62
CA ARG A 145 14.28 17.17 19.03
C ARG A 145 15.12 16.31 19.97
N ALA A 146 15.13 14.99 19.77
CA ALA A 146 15.93 14.07 20.57
C ALA A 146 17.44 14.38 20.48
N ARG A 147 17.93 14.74 19.29
CA ARG A 147 19.33 15.14 19.08
C ARG A 147 19.67 16.46 19.77
N ALA A 148 18.79 17.46 19.69
CA ALA A 148 19.00 18.74 20.37
C ALA A 148 19.08 18.58 21.90
N PHE A 149 18.23 17.71 22.47
CA PHE A 149 18.28 17.41 23.90
C PHE A 149 19.56 16.68 24.31
N ALA A 150 20.04 15.72 23.50
CA ALA A 150 21.27 14.98 23.82
C ALA A 150 22.56 15.81 23.67
N ALA A 151 22.50 16.97 23.02
CA ALA A 151 23.63 17.88 22.82
C ALA A 151 23.68 19.03 23.85
N ALA A 152 22.68 19.12 24.73
CA ALA A 152 22.59 20.08 25.83
C ALA A 152 23.05 19.45 27.15
#